data_AF-A0A9P8IZH8-F1
#
_entry.id   AF-A0A9P8IZH8-F1
#
_cell.length_a   1.000
_cell.length_b   1.000
_cell.length_c   1.000
_cell.angle_alpha   90.00
_cell.angle_beta   90.00
_cell.angle_gamma   90.00
#
_symmetry.space_group_name_H-M   'P 1'
#
loop_
_entity.id
_entity.type
_entity.pdbx_description
1 polymer ?
#
loop_
_entity_poly.entity_id
_entity_poly.type
_entity_poly.pdbx_seq_one_letter_code
_entity_poly.pdbx_strand_id
1 'polypeptide(L)'
;MRSRTNIALGLAATGSLVAAAPCDIYKNGGTPCVAAHGTTRALYDAYTGPLYQLKRGSDGSTTDISPLSAGGVANAAAQDSFCKGTTCLISIIYDQSGRA
;
A
#
# COMPACT_ATOMS: atom_id res chain seq x y z
N MET A 1 -16.85 -40.37 -47.64
CA MET A 1 -17.43 -39.01 -47.48
C MET A 1 -16.94 -38.45 -46.16
N ARG A 2 -16.37 -37.24 -46.17
CA ARG A 2 -15.43 -36.67 -45.19
C ARG A 2 -16.05 -36.48 -43.79
N SER A 3 -15.45 -37.10 -42.76
CA SER A 3 -15.73 -36.77 -41.36
C SER A 3 -15.17 -35.38 -41.05
N ARG A 4 -16.04 -34.41 -40.78
CA ARG A 4 -15.67 -33.04 -40.40
C ARG A 4 -15.54 -32.98 -38.88
N THR A 5 -14.32 -33.19 -38.37
CA THR A 5 -14.03 -32.94 -36.96
C THR A 5 -13.93 -31.42 -36.74
N ASN A 6 -14.97 -30.82 -36.18
CA ASN A 6 -14.96 -29.41 -35.77
C ASN A 6 -14.14 -29.29 -34.47
N ILE A 7 -12.91 -28.78 -34.57
CA ILE A 7 -12.08 -28.43 -33.41
C ILE A 7 -12.54 -27.05 -32.93
N ALA A 8 -13.26 -27.00 -31.80
CA ALA A 8 -13.56 -25.75 -31.12
C ALA A 8 -12.29 -25.28 -30.38
N LEU A 9 -11.67 -24.20 -30.87
CA LEU A 9 -10.52 -23.56 -30.22
C LEU A 9 -11.05 -22.66 -29.10
N GLY A 10 -11.06 -23.16 -27.86
CA GLY A 10 -11.41 -22.37 -26.68
C GLY A 10 -10.30 -21.36 -26.37
N LEU A 11 -10.61 -20.07 -26.45
CA LEU A 11 -9.70 -19.00 -26.04
C LEU A 11 -9.67 -18.93 -24.50
N ALA A 12 -8.70 -19.58 -23.87
CA ALA A 12 -8.45 -19.40 -22.44
C ALA A 12 -7.83 -18.01 -22.23
N ALA A 13 -8.62 -17.05 -21.76
CA ALA A 13 -8.10 -15.75 -21.35
C ALA A 13 -7.26 -15.93 -20.07
N THR A 14 -5.94 -16.00 -20.23
CA THR A 14 -5.00 -15.89 -19.11
C THR A 14 -4.94 -14.41 -18.69
N GLY A 15 -5.84 -14.01 -17.80
CA GLY A 15 -5.76 -12.70 -17.17
C GLY A 15 -4.57 -12.65 -16.22
N SER A 16 -3.58 -11.80 -16.48
CA SER A 16 -2.53 -11.50 -15.52
C SER A 16 -3.12 -10.63 -14.41
N LEU A 17 -3.14 -11.13 -13.18
CA LEU A 17 -3.41 -10.29 -12.01
C LEU A 17 -2.20 -9.36 -11.83
N VAL A 18 -2.32 -8.11 -12.29
CA VAL A 18 -1.37 -7.06 -11.91
C VAL A 18 -1.73 -6.64 -10.48
N ALA A 19 -0.98 -7.15 -9.51
CA ALA A 19 -0.97 -6.59 -8.17
C ALA A 19 -0.20 -5.26 -8.23
N ALA A 20 -0.91 -4.17 -8.55
CA ALA A 20 -0.38 -2.81 -8.49
C ALA A 20 -1.07 -2.05 -7.36
N ALA A 21 -0.29 -1.29 -6.61
CA ALA A 21 -0.84 -0.40 -5.60
C ALA A 21 -1.69 0.71 -6.26
N PRO A 22 -2.66 1.30 -5.51
CA PRO A 22 -3.64 2.22 -6.06
C PRO A 22 -3.04 3.36 -6.90
N CYS A 23 -1.95 3.97 -6.44
CA CYS A 23 -1.39 5.12 -7.13
C CYS A 23 -0.58 4.75 -8.38
N ASP A 24 -0.08 3.52 -8.48
CA ASP A 24 0.49 3.00 -9.72
C ASP A 24 -0.60 2.75 -10.77
N ILE A 25 -1.77 2.24 -10.36
CA ILE A 25 -2.95 2.10 -11.22
C ILE A 25 -3.39 3.48 -11.74
N TYR A 26 -3.53 4.46 -10.85
CA TYR A 26 -3.90 5.83 -11.22
C TYR A 26 -2.90 6.49 -12.18
N LYS A 27 -1.59 6.30 -11.94
CA LYS A 27 -0.54 6.78 -12.83
C LYS A 27 -0.65 6.15 -14.22
N ASN A 28 -0.87 4.84 -14.29
CA ASN A 28 -1.03 4.11 -15.56
C ASN A 28 -2.30 4.54 -16.31
N GLY A 29 -3.34 4.94 -15.59
CA GLY A 29 -4.59 5.49 -16.16
C GLY A 29 -4.51 6.96 -16.61
N GLY A 30 -3.35 7.62 -16.48
CA GLY A 30 -3.18 9.03 -16.86
C GLY A 30 -3.72 10.04 -15.84
N THR A 31 -4.15 9.58 -14.66
CA THR A 31 -4.67 10.43 -13.58
C THR A 31 -3.88 10.19 -12.28
N PRO A 32 -2.58 10.56 -12.23
CA PRO A 32 -1.70 10.19 -11.11
C PRO A 32 -2.16 10.81 -9.78
N CYS A 33 -1.94 10.09 -8.68
CA CYS A 33 -2.15 10.64 -7.33
C CYS A 33 -1.33 11.91 -7.13
N VAL A 34 -1.97 12.95 -6.60
CA VAL A 34 -1.32 14.21 -6.14
C VAL A 34 -1.25 14.30 -4.62
N ALA A 35 -1.93 13.38 -3.94
CA ALA A 35 -1.84 13.13 -2.51
C ALA A 35 -2.27 11.67 -2.26
N ALA A 36 -1.60 10.98 -1.34
CA ALA A 36 -1.80 9.57 -1.06
C ALA A 36 -1.59 9.31 0.44
N HIS A 37 -2.68 9.20 1.19
CA HIS A 37 -2.65 9.02 2.65
C HIS A 37 -3.22 7.65 3.04
N GLY A 38 -2.52 6.95 3.93
CA GLY A 38 -2.98 5.67 4.45
C GLY A 38 -2.12 5.18 5.62
N THR A 39 -2.76 4.73 6.68
CA THR A 39 -2.10 4.20 7.89
C THR A 39 -1.87 2.69 7.84
N THR A 40 -2.57 1.97 6.95
CA THR A 40 -2.58 0.51 6.95
C THR A 40 -1.58 -0.12 6.00
N ARG A 41 -1.27 0.56 4.88
CA ARG A 41 -0.37 0.08 3.82
C ARG A 41 0.16 1.21 2.95
N ALA A 42 1.22 0.89 2.21
CA ALA A 42 1.66 1.71 1.09
C ALA A 42 0.63 1.76 -0.04
N LEU A 43 0.59 2.90 -0.74
CA LEU A 43 -0.28 3.19 -1.88
C LEU A 43 0.49 3.23 -3.21
N TYR A 44 1.82 3.07 -3.17
CA TYR A 44 2.68 2.77 -4.32
C TYR A 44 3.51 1.51 -4.04
N ASP A 45 3.74 0.69 -5.06
CA ASP A 45 4.48 -0.58 -4.96
C ASP A 45 5.92 -0.39 -4.46
N ALA A 46 6.55 0.73 -4.83
CA ALA A 46 7.93 1.04 -4.45
C ALA A 46 8.05 1.82 -3.13
N TYR A 47 6.93 2.17 -2.46
CA TYR A 47 6.98 3.04 -1.29
C TYR A 47 7.54 2.32 -0.06
N THR A 48 8.58 2.91 0.53
CA THR A 48 9.27 2.44 1.75
C THR A 48 9.32 3.51 2.85
N GLY A 49 8.79 4.70 2.57
CA GLY A 49 8.79 5.83 3.49
C GLY A 49 7.84 5.65 4.68
N PRO A 50 7.81 6.63 5.59
CA PRO A 50 6.92 6.60 6.74
C PRO A 50 5.45 6.78 6.32
N LEU A 51 4.56 5.91 6.80
CA LEU A 51 3.11 6.00 6.53
C LEU A 51 2.42 6.99 7.47
N TYR A 52 2.77 6.95 8.75
CA TYR A 52 2.22 7.84 9.77
C TYR A 52 3.18 7.99 10.95
N GLN A 53 3.02 9.09 11.70
CA GLN A 53 3.74 9.36 12.93
C GLN A 53 2.83 9.11 14.13
N LEU A 54 3.37 8.44 15.15
CA LEU A 54 2.77 8.32 16.46
C LEU A 54 3.38 9.33 17.42
N LYS A 55 2.55 9.83 18.34
CA LYS A 55 2.96 10.56 19.53
C LYS A 55 2.49 9.81 20.78
N ARG A 56 3.44 9.50 21.65
CA ARG A 56 3.21 8.72 22.87
C ARG A 56 2.75 9.59 24.03
N GLY A 57 1.69 9.18 24.72
CA GLY A 57 1.07 9.96 25.79
C GLY A 57 1.91 10.07 27.06
N SER A 58 2.80 9.10 27.33
CA SER A 58 3.58 9.06 28.58
C SER A 58 4.69 10.12 28.63
N ASP A 59 5.25 10.49 27.49
CA ASP A 59 6.43 11.35 27.43
C ASP A 59 6.46 12.29 26.22
N GLY A 60 5.41 12.29 25.38
CA GLY A 60 5.33 13.12 24.20
C GLY A 60 6.31 12.75 23.08
N SER A 61 7.07 11.66 23.21
CA SER A 61 8.00 11.19 22.18
C SER A 61 7.24 10.79 20.91
N THR A 62 7.91 10.90 19.77
CA THR A 62 7.35 10.50 18.47
C THR A 62 8.14 9.37 17.81
N THR A 63 7.44 8.59 16.98
CA THR A 63 8.07 7.61 16.09
C THR A 63 7.27 7.49 14.82
N ASP A 64 7.93 7.19 13.70
CA ASP A 64 7.26 6.94 12.43
C ASP A 64 7.08 5.44 12.21
N ILE A 65 5.94 5.07 11.60
CA ILE A 65 5.64 3.70 11.21
C ILE A 65 5.68 3.59 9.69
N SER A 66 6.60 2.76 9.20
CA SER A 66 6.79 2.46 7.78
C SER A 66 6.22 1.08 7.41
N PRO A 67 6.09 0.76 6.10
CA PRO A 67 5.75 -0.58 5.65
C PRO A 67 6.79 -1.63 6.08
N LEU A 68 6.37 -2.89 6.24
CA LEU A 68 7.28 -4.03 6.49
C LEU A 68 8.22 -4.32 5.31
N SER A 69 7.79 -3.99 4.10
CA SER A 69 8.53 -4.09 2.85
C SER A 69 8.01 -3.02 1.88
N ALA A 70 8.74 -2.72 0.81
CA ALA A 70 8.25 -1.83 -0.24
C ALA A 70 6.84 -2.22 -0.70
N GLY A 71 5.92 -1.26 -0.75
CA GLY A 71 4.52 -1.50 -1.17
C GLY A 71 3.67 -2.29 -0.16
N GLY A 72 4.25 -2.67 0.98
CA GLY A 72 3.65 -3.56 1.96
C GLY A 72 2.70 -2.90 2.96
N VAL A 73 2.24 -3.71 3.91
CA VAL A 73 1.44 -3.26 5.06
C VAL A 73 2.32 -2.59 6.13
N ALA A 74 1.71 -1.72 6.94
CA ALA A 74 2.38 -1.05 8.04
C ALA A 74 2.99 -2.03 9.06
N ASN A 75 4.13 -1.65 9.65
CA ASN A 75 4.72 -2.39 10.76
C ASN A 75 3.98 -2.12 12.09
N ALA A 76 2.82 -2.75 12.26
CA ALA A 76 2.01 -2.61 13.47
C ALA A 76 2.75 -3.05 14.76
N ALA A 77 3.66 -4.03 14.67
CA ALA A 77 4.43 -4.48 15.83
C ALA A 77 5.36 -3.38 16.40
N ALA A 78 5.88 -2.49 15.54
CA ALA A 78 6.64 -1.33 15.98
C ALA A 78 5.75 -0.31 16.72
N GLN A 79 4.53 -0.07 16.23
CA GLN A 79 3.53 0.74 16.94
C GLN A 79 3.22 0.15 18.32
N ASP A 80 2.88 -1.13 18.39
CA ASP A 80 2.49 -1.79 19.64
C ASP A 80 3.61 -1.72 20.69
N SER A 81 4.85 -1.93 20.24
CA SER A 81 6.04 -1.84 21.10
C SER A 81 6.26 -0.42 21.61
N PHE A 82 6.13 0.59 20.74
CA PHE A 82 6.30 1.98 21.10
C PHE A 82 5.22 2.47 22.08
N CYS A 83 3.97 2.06 21.85
CA CYS A 83 2.79 2.47 22.61
C CYS A 83 2.54 1.62 23.87
N LYS A 84 3.38 0.62 24.14
CA LYS A 84 3.20 -0.31 25.26
C LYS A 84 3.10 0.43 26.60
N GLY A 85 2.05 0.12 27.35
CA GLY A 85 1.85 0.65 28.71
C GLY A 85 1.42 2.11 28.77
N THR A 86 0.98 2.69 27.65
CA THR A 86 0.54 4.08 27.56
C THR A 86 -0.47 4.27 26.42
N THR A 87 -0.89 5.51 26.16
CA THR A 87 -1.72 5.86 25.00
C THR A 87 -0.84 6.37 23.85
N CYS A 88 -1.36 6.28 22.64
CA CYS A 88 -0.75 6.87 21.45
C CYS A 88 -1.80 7.59 20.63
N LEU A 89 -1.38 8.69 20.00
CA LEU A 89 -2.14 9.42 19.00
C LEU A 89 -1.37 9.39 17.68
N ILE A 90 -2.08 9.26 16.57
CA ILE A 90 -1.49 9.50 15.25
C ILE A 90 -1.42 11.02 15.05
N SER A 91 -0.22 11.59 15.04
CA SER A 91 0.01 13.04 14.91
C SER A 91 0.15 13.50 13.46
N ILE A 92 0.62 12.63 12.58
CA ILE A 92 0.80 12.89 11.15
C ILE A 92 0.37 11.64 10.38
N ILE A 93 -0.38 11.82 9.30
CA ILE A 93 -0.53 10.81 8.24
C ILE A 93 0.22 11.38 7.05
N TYR A 94 1.30 10.72 6.63
CA TYR A 94 2.18 11.27 5.60
C TYR A 94 1.58 11.10 4.21
N ASP A 95 1.86 12.08 3.34
CA ASP A 95 1.61 11.96 1.91
C ASP A 95 2.70 11.10 1.26
N GLN A 96 2.29 9.99 0.67
CA GLN A 96 3.17 9.06 -0.02
C GLN A 96 3.51 9.53 -1.46
N SER A 97 2.86 10.58 -1.97
CA SER A 97 3.02 11.06 -3.34
C SER A 97 4.34 11.80 -3.60
N GLY A 98 5.09 12.13 -2.53
CA GLY A 98 6.34 12.89 -2.60
C GLY A 98 6.16 14.37 -2.92
N ARG A 99 4.92 14.87 -2.85
CA ARG A 99 4.58 16.29 -3.02
C ARG A 99 4.49 16.96 -1.66
N ALA A 100 4.86 18.23 -1.61
CA ALA A 100 4.82 19.09 -0.42
C ALA A 100 3.71 20.13 -0.55
#